data_AF-A6EDZ9-F1
#
_entry.id   AF-A6EDZ9-F1
#
_cell.length_a   1.000
_cell.length_b   1.000
_cell.length_c   1.000
_cell.angle_alpha   90.00
_cell.angle_beta   90.00
_cell.angle_gamma   90.00
#
_symmetry.space_group_name_H-M   'P 1'
#
loop_
_entity.id
_entity.type
_entity.pdbx_description
1 polymer ?
#
loop_
_entity_poly.entity_id
_entity_poly.type
_entity_poly.pdbx_seq_one_letter_code
_entity_poly.pdbx_strand_id
1 'polypeptide(L)'
;MALLSDAFAQQKSKIYLSGYTYSTKQKTIGEVKVSGNSKINNITIGGADAASFKISKNNILSVSKVNSDVQSLEITLTAKTSAGSQTAGFKIVNDQFIHNKVIAHRGAWKNTGASENSVSALQHAIDMGCEGAEFDVHMSADSALFIHHDDAIQGKDIEKTDAQTLAALKLANGENLPTLADYMQAGMKQNKTKLILEIKPSAISKERAIALTHKVMDAVRTLKAEAWVDYISFDYEVCLEIMKLAPYAKVAYLKGDKTPAELAAAHFYGLDYHYSALQKNPAWIKEARDNKLTINVWTVNDEAVMDWLIKENADFITTNEPELLLKKLKK
;
A
#
# COMPACT_ATOMS: atom_id res chain seq x y z
N MET A 1 -10.55 25.88 1.36
CA MET A 1 -9.70 26.59 0.35
C MET A 1 -8.20 26.47 0.63
N ALA A 2 -7.72 26.53 1.87
CA ALA A 2 -6.28 26.36 2.17
C ALA A 2 -5.74 24.92 1.97
N LEU A 3 -6.56 23.88 2.21
CA LEU A 3 -6.18 22.48 1.99
C LEU A 3 -6.05 22.09 0.50
N LEU A 4 -6.68 22.86 -0.40
CA LEU A 4 -6.64 22.61 -1.84
C LEU A 4 -5.38 23.23 -2.48
N SER A 5 -4.86 24.34 -1.96
CA SER A 5 -3.64 24.96 -2.52
C SER A 5 -2.37 24.15 -2.24
N ASP A 6 -2.28 23.47 -1.09
CA ASP A 6 -1.15 22.59 -0.79
C ASP A 6 -1.19 21.28 -1.59
N ALA A 7 -2.38 20.73 -1.86
CA ALA A 7 -2.54 19.53 -2.68
C ALA A 7 -2.07 19.73 -4.14
N PHE A 8 -2.33 20.90 -4.73
CA PHE A 8 -1.84 21.24 -6.08
C PHE A 8 -0.32 21.48 -6.13
N ALA A 9 0.30 21.94 -5.05
CA ALA A 9 1.76 22.10 -4.97
C ALA A 9 2.47 20.73 -4.84
N GLN A 10 1.85 19.78 -4.14
CA GLN A 10 2.36 18.42 -3.97
C GLN A 10 2.33 17.62 -5.28
N GLN A 11 1.35 17.88 -6.16
CA GLN A 11 1.20 17.22 -7.47
C GLN A 11 2.36 17.50 -8.46
N LYS A 12 3.20 18.52 -8.20
CA LYS A 12 4.42 18.82 -8.97
C LYS A 12 5.72 18.47 -8.26
N SER A 13 5.67 18.15 -6.96
CA SER A 13 6.88 17.89 -6.19
C SER A 13 7.40 16.49 -6.48
N LYS A 14 8.59 16.44 -7.05
CA LYS A 14 9.25 15.20 -7.47
C LYS A 14 10.14 14.61 -6.37
N ILE A 15 9.98 15.05 -5.12
CA ILE A 15 10.77 14.53 -3.99
C ILE A 15 10.14 13.23 -3.51
N TYR A 16 10.95 12.18 -3.35
CA TYR A 16 10.54 10.92 -2.73
C TYR A 16 11.63 10.38 -1.82
N LEU A 17 11.24 9.51 -0.90
CA LEU A 17 12.15 8.84 0.03
C LEU A 17 12.29 7.37 -0.35
N SER A 18 13.47 6.80 -0.10
CA SER A 18 13.68 5.35 -0.24
C SER A 18 13.12 4.52 0.92
N GLY A 19 12.53 5.18 1.93
CA GLY A 19 11.89 4.56 3.07
C GLY A 19 11.14 5.62 3.89
N TYR A 20 10.16 5.17 4.66
CA TYR A 20 9.22 6.06 5.37
C TYR A 20 9.06 5.69 6.85
N THR A 21 9.88 4.77 7.34
CA THR A 21 9.80 4.29 8.73
C THR A 21 11.12 4.48 9.48
N TYR A 22 11.04 4.51 10.80
CA TYR A 22 12.17 4.46 11.73
C TYR A 22 11.82 3.58 12.92
N SER A 23 12.81 3.11 13.68
CA SER A 23 12.60 2.41 14.95
C SER A 23 13.76 2.65 15.90
N THR A 24 13.66 2.10 17.11
CA THR A 24 14.78 2.11 18.07
C THR A 24 16.02 1.36 17.54
N LYS A 25 15.81 0.40 16.64
CA LYS A 25 16.86 -0.39 15.98
C LYS A 25 17.29 0.19 14.62
N GLN A 26 16.41 0.94 13.96
CA GLN A 26 16.65 1.54 12.64
C GLN A 26 16.44 3.06 12.68
N LYS A 27 17.51 3.82 12.84
CA LYS A 27 17.44 5.29 12.79
C LYS A 27 17.43 5.86 11.37
N THR A 28 17.98 5.11 10.42
CA THR A 28 18.03 5.50 9.01
C THR A 28 16.68 5.27 8.36
N ILE A 29 16.13 6.32 7.75
CA ILE A 29 14.83 6.27 7.08
C ILE A 29 15.04 5.93 5.61
N GLY A 30 15.92 6.67 4.93
CA GLY A 30 16.20 6.44 3.53
C GLY A 30 16.93 7.60 2.85
N GLU A 31 17.23 7.42 1.58
CA GLU A 31 17.78 8.44 0.70
C GLU A 31 16.66 9.37 0.22
N VAL A 32 16.92 10.68 0.23
CA VAL A 32 16.08 11.69 -0.41
C VAL A 32 16.43 11.77 -1.88
N LYS A 33 15.43 11.59 -2.75
CA LYS A 33 15.58 11.65 -4.21
C LYS A 33 14.67 12.67 -4.84
N VAL A 34 15.02 13.06 -6.06
CA VAL A 34 14.22 13.91 -6.94
C VAL A 34 14.01 13.20 -8.28
N SER A 35 12.80 13.21 -8.83
CA SER A 35 12.52 12.48 -10.08
C SER A 35 13.36 13.00 -11.23
N GLY A 36 13.70 12.10 -12.16
CA GLY A 36 14.63 12.36 -13.25
C GLY A 36 16.10 12.36 -12.83
N ASN A 37 16.42 11.84 -11.64
CA ASN A 37 17.79 11.70 -11.12
C ASN A 37 18.61 13.00 -11.17
N SER A 38 17.94 14.15 -11.02
CA SER A 38 18.63 15.44 -10.97
C SER A 38 19.54 15.50 -9.75
N LYS A 39 20.77 16.02 -9.93
CA LYS A 39 21.70 16.20 -8.82
C LYS A 39 21.11 17.17 -7.78
N ILE A 40 21.03 16.72 -6.53
CA ILE A 40 20.62 17.55 -5.39
C ILE A 40 21.86 18.29 -4.88
N ASN A 41 21.79 19.61 -4.86
CA ASN A 41 22.86 20.49 -4.37
C ASN A 41 22.77 20.69 -2.86
N ASN A 42 21.56 20.78 -2.33
CA ASN A 42 21.30 20.99 -0.91
C ASN A 42 19.90 20.50 -0.53
N ILE A 43 19.74 20.02 0.71
CA ILE A 43 18.47 19.65 1.31
C ILE A 43 18.31 20.41 2.63
N THR A 44 17.14 20.99 2.84
CA THR A 44 16.74 21.54 4.14
C THR A 44 15.53 20.79 4.68
N ILE A 45 15.52 20.57 6.00
CA ILE A 45 14.42 19.95 6.73
C ILE A 45 13.66 21.05 7.46
N GLY A 46 12.34 21.11 7.26
CA GLY A 46 11.40 21.98 7.97
C GLY A 46 10.23 21.18 8.53
N GLY A 47 9.21 21.88 9.03
CA GLY A 47 8.06 21.26 9.72
C GLY A 47 8.25 21.19 11.24
N ALA A 48 7.19 20.80 11.94
CA ALA A 48 7.16 20.79 13.41
C ALA A 48 8.21 19.85 14.01
N ASP A 49 8.49 18.72 13.35
CA ASP A 49 9.41 17.71 13.85
C ASP A 49 10.82 17.82 13.27
N ALA A 50 11.17 18.88 12.54
CA ALA A 50 12.45 19.01 11.84
C ALA A 50 13.69 18.74 12.72
N ALA A 51 13.64 19.21 13.98
CA ALA A 51 14.74 19.04 14.94
C ALA A 51 15.01 17.58 15.32
N SER A 52 14.05 16.68 15.08
CA SER A 52 14.20 15.24 15.32
C SER A 52 14.99 14.55 14.22
N PHE A 53 15.34 15.22 13.12
CA PHE A 53 15.97 14.61 11.95
C PHE A 53 17.33 15.24 11.63
N LYS A 54 18.10 14.50 10.83
CA LYS A 54 19.33 14.96 10.20
C LYS A 54 19.42 14.41 8.78
N ILE A 55 20.10 15.15 7.92
CA ILE A 55 20.42 14.73 6.55
C ILE A 55 21.95 14.62 6.42
N SER A 56 22.42 13.50 5.87
CA SER A 56 23.85 13.32 5.59
C SER A 56 24.27 14.01 4.28
N LYS A 57 25.59 14.10 4.03
CA LYS A 57 26.12 14.59 2.75
C LYS A 57 25.70 13.74 1.53
N ASN A 58 25.32 12.48 1.76
CA ASN A 58 24.85 11.56 0.73
C ASN A 58 23.31 11.53 0.66
N ASN A 59 22.65 12.61 1.10
CA ASN A 59 21.19 12.75 1.10
C ASN A 59 20.45 11.67 1.91
N ILE A 60 21.09 11.08 2.92
CA ILE A 60 20.47 10.06 3.78
C ILE A 60 19.77 10.75 4.95
N LEU A 61 18.45 10.60 5.02
CA LEU A 61 17.60 11.07 6.10
C LEU A 61 17.64 10.07 7.27
N SER A 62 17.80 10.57 8.49
CA SER A 62 17.79 9.75 9.70
C SER A 62 17.18 10.50 10.87
N VAL A 63 16.60 9.78 11.82
CA VAL A 63 16.19 10.36 13.11
C VAL A 63 17.41 10.55 14.02
N SER A 64 17.52 11.71 14.64
CA SER A 64 18.56 12.06 15.61
C SER A 64 18.24 11.50 16.99
N LYS A 65 16.96 11.54 17.39
CA LYS A 65 16.43 10.95 18.63
C LYS A 65 15.20 10.11 18.29
N VAL A 66 15.11 8.92 18.87
CA VAL A 66 13.96 8.03 18.72
C VAL A 66 13.09 8.20 19.96
N ASN A 67 11.83 8.57 19.77
CA ASN A 67 10.80 8.44 20.79
C ASN A 67 9.86 7.30 20.37
N SER A 68 9.82 6.22 21.16
CA SER A 68 8.98 5.05 20.89
C SER A 68 7.49 5.33 21.05
N ASP A 69 7.13 6.36 21.80
CA ASP A 69 5.74 6.66 22.15
C ASP A 69 5.04 7.53 21.09
N VAL A 70 5.80 8.02 20.11
CA VAL A 70 5.28 8.79 18.98
C VAL A 70 5.02 7.85 17.81
N GLN A 71 3.77 7.81 17.34
CA GLN A 71 3.36 6.98 16.20
C GLN A 71 4.01 7.45 14.89
N SER A 72 4.05 8.75 14.66
CA SER A 72 4.63 9.34 13.44
C SER A 72 5.08 10.78 13.68
N LEU A 73 6.04 11.21 12.88
CA LEU A 73 6.59 12.58 12.84
C LEU A 73 6.32 13.20 11.47
N GLU A 74 6.04 14.49 11.42
CA GLU A 74 5.79 15.23 10.19
C GLU A 74 6.90 16.23 9.88
N ILE A 75 7.46 16.10 8.68
CA ILE A 75 8.52 16.98 8.18
C ILE A 75 8.18 17.51 6.80
N THR A 76 8.88 18.56 6.42
CA THR A 76 8.94 19.07 5.06
C THR A 76 10.38 19.01 4.58
N LEU A 77 10.61 18.48 3.39
CA LEU A 77 11.92 18.51 2.75
C LEU A 77 11.90 19.49 1.59
N THR A 78 12.92 20.35 1.53
CA THR A 78 13.16 21.22 0.39
C THR A 78 14.48 20.82 -0.27
N ALA A 79 14.41 20.33 -1.51
CA ALA A 79 15.57 19.93 -2.30
C ALA A 79 15.87 20.99 -3.37
N LYS A 80 17.10 21.51 -3.38
CA LYS A 80 17.59 22.44 -4.40
C LYS A 80 18.37 21.67 -5.46
N THR A 81 17.97 21.80 -6.72
CA THR A 81 18.66 21.24 -7.90
C THR A 81 19.05 22.36 -8.86
N SER A 82 19.71 22.02 -9.97
CA SER A 82 19.97 22.97 -11.07
C SER A 82 18.69 23.50 -11.73
N ALA A 83 17.58 22.76 -11.65
CA ALA A 83 16.30 23.13 -12.24
C ALA A 83 15.42 23.97 -11.29
N GLY A 84 15.86 24.23 -10.07
CA GLY A 84 15.13 25.02 -9.07
C GLY A 84 14.99 24.31 -7.73
N SER A 85 14.12 24.84 -6.88
CA SER A 85 13.82 24.29 -5.55
C SER A 85 12.47 23.58 -5.57
N GLN A 86 12.41 22.40 -4.97
CA GLN A 86 11.17 21.63 -4.79
C GLN A 86 10.95 21.40 -3.30
N THR A 87 9.69 21.29 -2.88
CA THR A 87 9.30 21.08 -1.48
C THR A 87 8.21 20.02 -1.39
N ALA A 88 8.31 19.09 -0.45
CA ALA A 88 7.27 18.10 -0.17
C ALA A 88 7.17 17.82 1.34
N GLY A 89 5.95 17.57 1.82
CA GLY A 89 5.69 17.09 3.17
C GLY A 89 5.74 15.57 3.24
N PHE A 90 6.26 15.03 4.33
CA PHE A 90 6.38 13.59 4.59
C PHE A 90 5.91 13.27 5.99
N LYS A 91 5.30 12.10 6.14
CA LYS A 91 4.99 11.49 7.44
C LYS A 91 5.91 10.30 7.62
N ILE A 92 6.77 10.36 8.62
CA ILE A 92 7.73 9.29 8.94
C ILE A 92 7.19 8.53 10.14
N VAL A 93 6.99 7.22 9.98
CA VAL A 93 6.25 6.39 10.93
C VAL A 93 7.20 5.59 11.81
N ASN A 94 6.91 5.52 13.10
CA ASN A 94 7.58 4.57 13.99
C ASN A 94 7.17 3.15 13.58
N ASP A 95 8.13 2.33 13.20
CA ASP A 95 7.91 0.98 12.70
C ASP A 95 7.48 0.07 13.85
N GLN A 96 6.17 -0.09 13.98
CA GLN A 96 5.52 -1.04 14.88
C GLN A 96 4.66 -2.03 14.08
N PHE A 97 4.89 -2.13 12.77
CA PHE A 97 4.13 -3.01 11.90
C PHE A 97 4.35 -4.47 12.35
N ILE A 98 3.26 -5.22 12.41
CA ILE A 98 3.23 -6.61 12.83
C ILE A 98 3.81 -7.46 11.69
N HIS A 99 4.62 -8.45 12.04
CA HIS A 99 5.23 -9.39 11.09
C HIS A 99 4.82 -10.83 11.43
N ASN A 100 3.58 -11.17 11.10
CA ASN A 100 2.96 -12.47 11.40
C ASN A 100 2.38 -13.19 10.19
N LYS A 101 2.63 -12.74 8.96
CA LYS A 101 2.19 -13.32 7.69
C LYS A 101 0.70 -13.12 7.36
N VAL A 102 -0.13 -12.61 8.27
CA VAL A 102 -1.59 -12.60 8.08
C VAL A 102 -2.03 -11.33 7.36
N ILE A 103 -2.59 -11.50 6.16
CA ILE A 103 -3.29 -10.43 5.44
C ILE A 103 -4.78 -10.77 5.42
N ALA A 104 -5.60 -9.90 6.00
CA ALA A 104 -7.06 -10.03 5.98
C ALA A 104 -7.60 -9.53 4.63
N HIS A 105 -8.12 -10.45 3.81
CA HIS A 105 -8.65 -10.18 2.47
C HIS A 105 -9.94 -9.35 2.55
N ARG A 106 -9.93 -8.15 1.97
CA ARG A 106 -11.01 -7.15 2.06
C ARG A 106 -11.31 -6.73 3.51
N GLY A 107 -10.29 -6.76 4.38
CA GLY A 107 -10.41 -6.63 5.83
C GLY A 107 -10.96 -7.89 6.54
N ALA A 108 -11.18 -7.83 7.85
CA ALA A 108 -11.72 -8.94 8.63
C ALA A 108 -13.25 -8.84 8.74
N TRP A 109 -13.96 -9.39 7.75
CA TRP A 109 -15.41 -9.25 7.59
C TRP A 109 -16.23 -10.50 7.93
N LYS A 110 -15.71 -11.70 7.62
CA LYS A 110 -16.50 -12.94 7.55
C LYS A 110 -17.25 -13.29 8.83
N ASN A 111 -16.61 -13.14 9.98
CA ASN A 111 -17.15 -13.54 11.29
C ASN A 111 -17.29 -12.36 12.26
N THR A 112 -17.45 -11.13 11.75
CA THR A 112 -17.48 -9.90 12.56
C THR A 112 -18.75 -9.07 12.40
N GLY A 113 -19.59 -9.38 11.40
CA GLY A 113 -20.76 -8.59 11.04
C GLY A 113 -20.43 -7.35 10.18
N ALA A 114 -19.14 -7.14 9.86
CA ALA A 114 -18.73 -6.15 8.90
C ALA A 114 -19.00 -6.61 7.45
N SER A 115 -19.01 -5.66 6.52
CA SER A 115 -18.98 -5.96 5.08
C SER A 115 -17.56 -6.02 4.57
N GLU A 116 -17.31 -6.80 3.52
CA GLU A 116 -16.08 -6.73 2.73
C GLU A 116 -15.76 -5.27 2.37
N ASN A 117 -14.46 -4.91 2.37
CA ASN A 117 -13.99 -3.60 1.92
C ASN A 117 -14.56 -2.40 2.73
N SER A 118 -15.13 -2.65 3.91
CA SER A 118 -15.66 -1.62 4.81
C SER A 118 -14.62 -1.10 5.80
N VAL A 119 -14.86 0.09 6.37
CA VAL A 119 -13.97 0.64 7.41
C VAL A 119 -14.04 -0.19 8.69
N SER A 120 -15.20 -0.79 9.01
CA SER A 120 -15.28 -1.73 10.14
C SER A 120 -14.48 -3.02 9.89
N ALA A 121 -14.46 -3.57 8.67
CA ALA A 121 -13.63 -4.73 8.36
C ALA A 121 -12.13 -4.41 8.49
N LEU A 122 -11.70 -3.22 8.06
CA LEU A 122 -10.34 -2.72 8.34
C LEU A 122 -10.06 -2.65 9.84
N GLN A 123 -10.96 -2.06 10.61
CA GLN A 123 -10.78 -1.92 12.06
C GLN A 123 -10.69 -3.29 12.75
N HIS A 124 -11.50 -4.27 12.35
CA HIS A 124 -11.40 -5.61 12.86
C HIS A 124 -10.06 -6.28 12.52
N ALA A 125 -9.53 -6.09 11.31
CA ALA A 125 -8.21 -6.62 10.96
C ALA A 125 -7.09 -6.01 11.83
N ILE A 126 -7.17 -4.70 12.09
CA ILE A 126 -6.27 -3.98 13.01
C ILE A 126 -6.38 -4.55 14.43
N ASP A 127 -7.60 -4.68 14.95
CA ASP A 127 -7.85 -5.13 16.33
C ASP A 127 -7.43 -6.58 16.56
N MET A 128 -7.58 -7.44 15.54
CA MET A 128 -7.10 -8.82 15.56
C MET A 128 -5.56 -8.92 15.52
N GLY A 129 -4.88 -7.84 15.12
CA GLY A 129 -3.44 -7.81 14.95
C GLY A 129 -2.97 -8.50 13.67
N CYS A 130 -3.69 -8.31 12.57
CA CYS A 130 -3.21 -8.74 11.25
C CYS A 130 -2.01 -7.89 10.82
N GLU A 131 -1.05 -8.50 10.11
CA GLU A 131 0.06 -7.77 9.50
C GLU A 131 -0.42 -6.83 8.39
N GLY A 132 -1.42 -7.25 7.61
CA GLY A 132 -2.05 -6.42 6.59
C GLY A 132 -3.57 -6.55 6.55
N ALA A 133 -4.21 -5.52 6.02
CA ALA A 133 -5.60 -5.55 5.57
C ALA A 133 -5.61 -5.17 4.08
N GLU A 134 -6.10 -6.09 3.25
CA GLU A 134 -6.22 -5.90 1.81
C GLU A 134 -7.55 -5.22 1.48
N PHE A 135 -7.55 -4.43 0.39
CA PHE A 135 -8.73 -3.75 -0.14
C PHE A 135 -8.56 -3.34 -1.60
N ASP A 136 -9.69 -3.22 -2.29
CA ASP A 136 -9.78 -3.01 -3.74
C ASP A 136 -10.20 -1.57 -4.08
N VAL A 137 -9.50 -0.89 -5.01
CA VAL A 137 -9.89 0.47 -5.45
C VAL A 137 -10.32 0.55 -6.92
N HIS A 138 -11.45 1.21 -7.13
CA HIS A 138 -12.01 1.57 -8.44
C HIS A 138 -12.11 3.08 -8.62
N MET A 139 -12.39 3.50 -9.87
CA MET A 139 -12.63 4.90 -10.23
C MET A 139 -14.04 5.10 -10.79
N SER A 140 -14.79 6.06 -10.25
CA SER A 140 -16.10 6.48 -10.78
C SER A 140 -16.00 7.14 -12.15
N ALA A 141 -17.13 7.32 -12.85
CA ALA A 141 -17.19 7.98 -14.16
C ALA A 141 -16.57 9.40 -14.15
N ASP A 142 -16.79 10.14 -13.07
CA ASP A 142 -16.27 11.49 -12.79
C ASP A 142 -14.98 11.48 -11.94
N SER A 143 -14.29 10.34 -11.91
CA SER A 143 -12.91 10.18 -11.43
C SER A 143 -12.66 10.33 -9.92
N ALA A 144 -13.68 10.04 -9.09
CA ALA A 144 -13.53 9.80 -7.66
C ALA A 144 -13.16 8.33 -7.38
N LEU A 145 -12.50 8.07 -6.24
CA LEU A 145 -11.96 6.76 -5.90
C LEU A 145 -12.79 6.10 -4.80
N PHE A 146 -13.27 4.88 -5.05
CA PHE A 146 -14.12 4.10 -4.15
C PHE A 146 -13.53 2.73 -3.88
N ILE A 147 -13.80 2.20 -2.68
CA ILE A 147 -13.35 0.87 -2.26
C ILE A 147 -14.47 -0.15 -2.49
N HIS A 148 -14.25 -1.12 -3.36
CA HIS A 148 -15.16 -2.24 -3.61
C HIS A 148 -14.45 -3.31 -4.44
N HIS A 149 -14.81 -4.59 -4.27
CA HIS A 149 -14.13 -5.66 -5.01
C HIS A 149 -14.62 -5.76 -6.46
N ASP A 150 -15.92 -5.95 -6.65
CA ASP A 150 -16.51 -6.21 -7.97
C ASP A 150 -16.60 -4.92 -8.80
N ASP A 151 -16.73 -5.06 -10.13
CA ASP A 151 -16.90 -3.91 -11.04
C ASP A 151 -18.22 -3.16 -10.81
N ALA A 152 -19.17 -3.79 -10.12
CA ALA A 152 -20.48 -3.23 -9.85
C ALA A 152 -20.94 -3.47 -8.42
N ILE A 153 -21.72 -2.53 -7.90
CA ILE A 153 -22.41 -2.64 -6.61
C ILE A 153 -23.88 -2.28 -6.80
N GLN A 154 -24.80 -3.14 -6.34
CA GLN A 154 -26.25 -2.90 -6.40
C GLN A 154 -26.75 -2.52 -7.82
N GLY A 155 -26.21 -3.21 -8.83
CA GLY A 155 -26.55 -2.99 -10.24
C GLY A 155 -26.00 -1.68 -10.84
N LYS A 156 -25.04 -1.03 -10.19
CA LYS A 156 -24.32 0.14 -10.68
C LYS A 156 -22.89 -0.25 -11.01
N ASP A 157 -22.53 -0.19 -12.29
CA ASP A 157 -21.14 -0.30 -12.76
C ASP A 157 -20.37 0.93 -12.27
N ILE A 158 -19.31 0.71 -11.49
CA ILE A 158 -18.59 1.79 -10.81
C ILE A 158 -17.95 2.73 -11.84
N GLU A 159 -17.31 2.19 -12.88
CA GLU A 159 -16.60 3.01 -13.88
C GLU A 159 -17.54 3.87 -14.73
N LYS A 160 -18.84 3.54 -14.73
CA LYS A 160 -19.89 4.24 -15.50
C LYS A 160 -20.87 5.05 -14.64
N THR A 161 -20.71 5.02 -13.32
CA THR A 161 -21.58 5.74 -12.38
C THR A 161 -20.84 6.92 -11.79
N ASP A 162 -21.51 8.07 -11.63
CA ASP A 162 -20.93 9.26 -11.02
C ASP A 162 -20.74 9.09 -9.49
N ALA A 163 -19.83 9.89 -8.93
CA ALA A 163 -19.44 9.81 -7.54
C ALA A 163 -20.58 10.13 -6.57
N GLN A 164 -21.47 11.05 -6.94
CA GLN A 164 -22.60 11.42 -6.08
C GLN A 164 -23.56 10.23 -5.90
N THR A 165 -23.86 9.53 -6.99
CA THR A 165 -24.68 8.31 -6.97
C THR A 165 -24.02 7.20 -6.17
N LEU A 166 -22.71 6.96 -6.37
CA LEU A 166 -21.96 5.94 -5.63
C LEU A 166 -21.86 6.25 -4.14
N ALA A 167 -21.62 7.50 -3.76
CA ALA A 167 -21.50 7.93 -2.36
C ALA A 167 -22.82 7.81 -1.58
N ALA A 168 -23.96 7.74 -2.27
CA ALA A 168 -25.26 7.49 -1.66
C ALA A 168 -25.52 5.99 -1.36
N LEU A 169 -24.71 5.08 -1.90
CA LEU A 169 -24.87 3.65 -1.68
C LEU A 169 -24.39 3.22 -0.30
N LYS A 170 -25.02 2.16 0.20
CA LYS A 170 -24.71 1.53 1.48
C LYS A 170 -24.18 0.12 1.28
N LEU A 171 -23.16 -0.27 2.03
CA LEU A 171 -22.73 -1.66 2.15
C LEU A 171 -23.76 -2.48 2.94
N ALA A 172 -23.61 -3.81 2.94
CA ALA A 172 -24.58 -4.72 3.58
C ALA A 172 -24.70 -4.50 5.10
N ASN A 173 -23.64 -4.02 5.75
CA ASN A 173 -23.61 -3.66 7.17
C ASN A 173 -24.13 -2.22 7.46
N GLY A 174 -24.60 -1.49 6.44
CA GLY A 174 -25.16 -0.14 6.58
C GLY A 174 -24.13 1.01 6.53
N GLU A 175 -22.83 0.72 6.43
CA GLU A 175 -21.81 1.72 6.16
C GLU A 175 -22.01 2.35 4.77
N ASN A 176 -21.56 3.60 4.59
CA ASN A 176 -21.46 4.16 3.24
C ASN A 176 -20.43 3.37 2.44
N LEU A 177 -20.58 3.32 1.12
CA LEU A 177 -19.52 2.87 0.23
C LEU A 177 -18.25 3.71 0.47
N PRO A 178 -17.14 3.14 0.96
CA PRO A 178 -16.00 3.94 1.38
C PRO A 178 -15.29 4.61 0.20
N THR A 179 -14.86 5.84 0.38
CA THR A 179 -13.86 6.45 -0.51
C THR A 179 -12.46 5.95 -0.14
N LEU A 180 -11.53 5.99 -1.09
CA LEU A 180 -10.12 5.69 -0.79
C LEU A 180 -9.57 6.59 0.32
N ALA A 181 -9.96 7.87 0.33
CA ALA A 181 -9.49 8.83 1.32
C ALA A 181 -9.95 8.46 2.74
N ASP A 182 -11.24 8.13 2.92
CA ASP A 182 -11.79 7.75 4.21
C ASP A 182 -11.15 6.45 4.73
N TYR A 183 -10.97 5.46 3.85
CA TYR A 183 -10.38 4.17 4.20
C TYR A 183 -8.92 4.33 4.64
N MET A 184 -8.11 5.06 3.88
CA MET A 184 -6.71 5.34 4.24
C MET A 184 -6.61 6.15 5.54
N GLN A 185 -7.44 7.18 5.72
CA GLN A 185 -7.44 7.98 6.95
C GLN A 185 -7.81 7.15 8.19
N ALA A 186 -8.72 6.19 8.07
CA ALA A 186 -9.03 5.25 9.14
C ALA A 186 -7.80 4.37 9.47
N GLY A 187 -7.17 3.78 8.44
CA GLY A 187 -6.01 2.92 8.60
C GLY A 187 -4.78 3.62 9.18
N MET A 188 -4.57 4.90 8.87
CA MET A 188 -3.42 5.69 9.33
C MET A 188 -3.49 6.11 10.81
N LYS A 189 -4.59 5.81 11.52
CA LYS A 189 -4.71 6.06 12.98
C LYS A 189 -3.88 5.08 13.83
N GLN A 190 -3.22 4.13 13.21
CA GLN A 190 -2.36 3.12 13.83
C GLN A 190 -1.08 2.91 13.01
N ASN A 191 -0.10 2.17 13.50
CA ASN A 191 1.18 1.86 12.82
C ASN A 191 1.62 0.39 13.00
N LYS A 192 0.65 -0.51 13.10
CA LYS A 192 0.74 -1.96 13.32
C LYS A 192 0.31 -2.80 12.12
N THR A 193 -0.72 -2.39 11.40
CA THR A 193 -1.27 -3.13 10.24
C THR A 193 -1.05 -2.32 8.97
N LYS A 194 -0.50 -2.98 7.95
CA LYS A 194 -0.31 -2.43 6.60
C LYS A 194 -1.63 -2.37 5.83
N LEU A 195 -1.67 -1.48 4.86
CA LEU A 195 -2.76 -1.32 3.90
C LEU A 195 -2.30 -1.94 2.59
N ILE A 196 -2.87 -3.09 2.21
CA ILE A 196 -2.52 -3.80 0.97
C ILE A 196 -3.51 -3.35 -0.10
N LEU A 197 -3.10 -2.42 -0.95
CA LEU A 197 -3.97 -1.71 -1.87
C LEU A 197 -3.96 -2.38 -3.24
N GLU A 198 -5.06 -3.03 -3.62
CA GLU A 198 -5.28 -3.53 -4.97
C GLU A 198 -5.79 -2.41 -5.89
N ILE A 199 -5.02 -2.05 -6.92
CA ILE A 199 -5.52 -1.20 -8.01
C ILE A 199 -6.17 -2.09 -9.06
N LYS A 200 -7.48 -1.97 -9.21
CA LYS A 200 -8.25 -2.79 -10.15
C LYS A 200 -7.92 -2.44 -11.61
N PRO A 201 -7.85 -3.44 -12.51
CA PRO A 201 -7.87 -3.18 -13.95
C PRO A 201 -9.14 -2.42 -14.34
N SER A 202 -9.10 -1.72 -15.46
CA SER A 202 -10.29 -1.05 -16.01
C SER A 202 -10.91 -1.90 -17.12
N ALA A 203 -12.22 -2.07 -17.06
CA ALA A 203 -13.00 -2.73 -18.11
C ALA A 203 -13.21 -1.81 -19.33
N ILE A 204 -13.03 -0.50 -19.17
CA ILE A 204 -13.19 0.49 -20.25
C ILE A 204 -11.94 0.54 -21.13
N SER A 205 -10.75 0.80 -20.57
CA SER A 205 -9.51 0.85 -21.34
C SER A 205 -8.25 0.82 -20.46
N LYS A 206 -7.11 0.50 -21.08
CA LYS A 206 -5.80 0.56 -20.41
C LYS A 206 -5.45 1.97 -19.96
N GLU A 207 -5.74 2.98 -20.78
CA GLU A 207 -5.49 4.38 -20.45
C GLU A 207 -6.25 4.80 -19.20
N ARG A 208 -7.46 4.27 -19.00
CA ARG A 208 -8.24 4.51 -17.79
C ARG A 208 -7.64 3.81 -16.57
N ALA A 209 -7.13 2.58 -16.71
CA ALA A 209 -6.41 1.91 -15.62
C ALA A 209 -5.16 2.72 -15.20
N ILE A 210 -4.43 3.29 -16.16
CA ILE A 210 -3.29 4.19 -15.88
C ILE A 210 -3.75 5.49 -15.21
N ALA A 211 -4.87 6.08 -15.63
CA ALA A 211 -5.42 7.28 -14.99
C ALA A 211 -5.87 7.02 -13.54
N LEU A 212 -6.49 5.86 -13.27
CA LEU A 212 -6.81 5.39 -11.92
C LEU A 212 -5.52 5.25 -11.10
N THR A 213 -4.49 4.61 -11.67
CA THR A 213 -3.17 4.45 -11.03
C THR A 213 -2.60 5.80 -10.59
N HIS A 214 -2.59 6.80 -11.48
CA HIS A 214 -2.08 8.14 -11.16
C HIS A 214 -2.87 8.79 -10.01
N LYS A 215 -4.20 8.66 -10.02
CA LYS A 215 -5.08 9.20 -8.98
C LYS A 215 -4.87 8.54 -7.63
N VAL A 216 -4.67 7.23 -7.59
CA VAL A 216 -4.33 6.50 -6.36
C VAL A 216 -3.00 6.96 -5.82
N MET A 217 -1.97 7.04 -6.66
CA MET A 217 -0.64 7.51 -6.24
C MET A 217 -0.66 8.95 -5.72
N ASP A 218 -1.45 9.83 -6.36
CA ASP A 218 -1.66 11.19 -5.89
C ASP A 218 -2.40 11.23 -4.54
N ALA A 219 -3.41 10.38 -4.33
CA ALA A 219 -4.13 10.29 -3.07
C ALA A 219 -3.22 9.81 -1.92
N VAL A 220 -2.41 8.77 -2.14
CA VAL A 220 -1.44 8.27 -1.15
C VAL A 220 -0.46 9.38 -0.75
N ARG A 221 0.14 10.08 -1.72
CA ARG A 221 1.08 11.18 -1.45
C ARG A 221 0.43 12.36 -0.73
N THR A 222 -0.79 12.72 -1.13
CA THR A 222 -1.55 13.82 -0.51
C THR A 222 -1.83 13.52 0.96
N LEU A 223 -2.20 12.28 1.29
CA LEU A 223 -2.41 11.84 2.67
C LEU A 223 -1.10 11.56 3.43
N LYS A 224 0.04 11.53 2.74
CA LYS A 224 1.35 11.08 3.26
C LYS A 224 1.29 9.65 3.81
N ALA A 225 0.63 8.77 3.07
CA ALA A 225 0.31 7.40 3.47
C ALA A 225 1.37 6.36 3.06
N GLU A 226 2.49 6.76 2.48
CA GLU A 226 3.49 5.88 1.85
C GLU A 226 4.05 4.83 2.82
N ALA A 227 4.14 5.16 4.12
CA ALA A 227 4.61 4.22 5.13
C ALA A 227 3.65 3.05 5.40
N TRP A 228 2.37 3.18 5.06
CA TRP A 228 1.34 2.17 5.32
C TRP A 228 1.04 1.26 4.13
N VAL A 229 1.29 1.74 2.91
CA VAL A 229 0.74 1.13 1.70
C VAL A 229 1.75 0.26 0.98
N ASP A 230 1.36 -1.00 0.76
CA ASP A 230 1.98 -1.90 -0.21
C ASP A 230 0.95 -2.14 -1.32
N TYR A 231 1.38 -2.32 -2.58
CA TYR A 231 0.50 -2.32 -3.75
C TYR A 231 0.44 -3.67 -4.44
N ILE A 232 -0.75 -4.01 -4.95
CA ILE A 232 -0.99 -5.20 -5.76
C ILE A 232 -1.88 -4.87 -6.97
N SER A 233 -1.75 -5.63 -8.06
CA SER A 233 -2.67 -5.56 -9.20
C SER A 233 -2.57 -6.80 -10.10
N PHE A 234 -3.70 -7.13 -10.75
CA PHE A 234 -3.74 -8.11 -11.84
C PHE A 234 -3.22 -7.56 -13.16
N ASP A 235 -3.15 -6.23 -13.31
CA ASP A 235 -2.65 -5.59 -14.52
C ASP A 235 -1.15 -5.28 -14.39
N TYR A 236 -0.34 -5.95 -15.21
CA TYR A 236 1.12 -5.80 -15.20
C TYR A 236 1.55 -4.37 -15.55
N GLU A 237 0.85 -3.68 -16.45
CA GLU A 237 1.18 -2.30 -16.84
C GLU A 237 0.87 -1.32 -15.69
N VAL A 238 -0.20 -1.56 -14.92
CA VAL A 238 -0.50 -0.83 -13.69
C VAL A 238 0.65 -0.98 -12.69
N CYS A 239 1.11 -2.20 -12.44
CA CYS A 239 2.25 -2.45 -11.55
C CYS A 239 3.52 -1.71 -11.99
N LEU A 240 3.86 -1.76 -13.28
CA LEU A 240 5.02 -1.05 -13.83
C LEU A 240 4.87 0.47 -13.68
N GLU A 241 3.68 1.03 -13.88
CA GLU A 241 3.44 2.46 -13.73
C GLU A 241 3.56 2.89 -12.26
N ILE A 242 3.09 2.08 -11.30
CA ILE A 242 3.32 2.33 -9.86
C ILE A 242 4.83 2.40 -9.57
N MET A 243 5.60 1.40 -10.01
CA MET A 243 7.06 1.36 -9.78
C MET A 243 7.79 2.54 -10.45
N LYS A 244 7.30 3.02 -11.59
CA LYS A 244 7.82 4.24 -12.23
C LYS A 244 7.51 5.50 -11.41
N LEU A 245 6.30 5.60 -10.86
CA LEU A 245 5.86 6.75 -10.06
C LEU A 245 6.46 6.75 -8.65
N ALA A 246 6.70 5.59 -8.07
CA ALA A 246 7.26 5.39 -6.75
C ALA A 246 8.27 4.22 -6.76
N PRO A 247 9.54 4.47 -7.13
CA PRO A 247 10.55 3.42 -7.32
C PRO A 247 10.92 2.58 -6.08
N TYR A 248 10.41 2.96 -4.92
CA TYR A 248 10.61 2.25 -3.65
C TYR A 248 9.30 1.72 -3.05
N ALA A 249 8.18 1.89 -3.76
CA ALA A 249 6.94 1.26 -3.38
C ALA A 249 7.11 -0.25 -3.46
N LYS A 250 6.54 -0.94 -2.48
CA LYS A 250 6.45 -2.40 -2.51
C LYS A 250 5.30 -2.77 -3.43
N VAL A 251 5.61 -3.38 -4.58
CA VAL A 251 4.62 -3.79 -5.59
C VAL A 251 4.72 -5.28 -5.83
N ALA A 252 3.62 -6.02 -5.60
CA ALA A 252 3.52 -7.44 -5.92
C ALA A 252 2.48 -7.69 -7.03
N TYR A 253 2.73 -8.69 -7.87
CA TYR A 253 1.88 -8.98 -9.03
C TYR A 253 0.90 -10.11 -8.76
N LEU A 254 -0.38 -9.95 -9.16
CA LEU A 254 -1.45 -10.89 -8.78
C LEU A 254 -1.68 -12.07 -9.73
N LYS A 255 -1.45 -11.85 -11.03
CA LYS A 255 -2.09 -12.67 -12.08
C LYS A 255 -1.61 -14.11 -12.17
N GLY A 256 -0.40 -14.43 -11.70
CA GLY A 256 0.13 -15.79 -11.76
C GLY A 256 0.65 -16.24 -13.13
N ASP A 257 0.79 -15.33 -14.10
CA ASP A 257 1.25 -15.63 -15.47
C ASP A 257 2.71 -15.22 -15.74
N LYS A 258 3.46 -14.87 -14.70
CA LYS A 258 4.90 -14.56 -14.74
C LYS A 258 5.70 -15.44 -13.80
N THR A 259 6.87 -15.89 -14.24
CA THR A 259 7.80 -16.62 -13.36
C THR A 259 8.43 -15.67 -12.33
N PRO A 260 8.91 -16.20 -11.19
CA PRO A 260 9.68 -15.39 -10.25
C PRO A 260 10.91 -14.73 -10.87
N ALA A 261 11.64 -15.38 -11.80
CA ALA A 261 12.75 -14.73 -12.51
C ALA A 261 12.30 -13.53 -13.37
N GLU A 262 11.15 -13.63 -14.06
CA GLU A 262 10.60 -12.49 -14.82
C GLU A 262 10.25 -11.31 -13.90
N LEU A 263 9.61 -11.57 -12.75
CA LEU A 263 9.28 -10.54 -11.77
C LEU A 263 10.53 -9.89 -11.16
N ALA A 264 11.55 -10.69 -10.86
CA ALA A 264 12.82 -10.19 -10.32
C ALA A 264 13.57 -9.31 -11.33
N ALA A 265 13.60 -9.72 -12.60
CA ALA A 265 14.18 -8.93 -13.69
C ALA A 265 13.45 -7.58 -13.89
N ALA A 266 12.17 -7.52 -13.57
CA ALA A 266 11.35 -6.30 -13.60
C ALA A 266 11.33 -5.53 -12.25
N HIS A 267 12.13 -5.96 -11.26
CA HIS A 267 12.28 -5.32 -9.95
C HIS A 267 11.01 -5.27 -9.08
N PHE A 268 10.09 -6.23 -9.25
CA PHE A 268 8.96 -6.38 -8.32
C PHE A 268 9.44 -6.66 -6.90
N TYR A 269 8.62 -6.26 -5.92
CA TYR A 269 8.83 -6.62 -4.52
C TYR A 269 8.50 -8.09 -4.25
N GLY A 270 7.53 -8.64 -4.96
CA GLY A 270 7.06 -10.00 -4.74
C GLY A 270 6.07 -10.48 -5.77
N LEU A 271 5.66 -11.72 -5.56
CA LEU A 271 4.47 -12.29 -6.18
C LEU A 271 3.35 -12.34 -5.16
N ASP A 272 2.11 -12.17 -5.62
CA ASP A 272 0.92 -12.38 -4.83
C ASP A 272 -0.01 -13.31 -5.59
N TYR A 273 0.21 -14.62 -5.55
CA TYR A 273 -0.42 -15.53 -6.50
C TYR A 273 -1.52 -16.37 -5.87
N HIS A 274 -2.49 -16.76 -6.70
CA HIS A 274 -3.43 -17.78 -6.27
C HIS A 274 -2.68 -19.08 -5.92
N TYR A 275 -3.00 -19.73 -4.80
CA TYR A 275 -2.25 -20.91 -4.30
C TYR A 275 -2.11 -22.02 -5.34
N SER A 276 -3.11 -22.20 -6.22
CA SER A 276 -3.07 -23.22 -7.27
C SER A 276 -1.98 -22.98 -8.32
N ALA A 277 -1.54 -21.74 -8.56
CA ALA A 277 -0.42 -21.45 -9.45
C ALA A 277 0.89 -21.98 -8.89
N LEU A 278 1.09 -21.85 -7.58
CA LEU A 278 2.27 -22.38 -6.87
C LEU A 278 2.20 -23.91 -6.70
N GLN A 279 1.03 -24.49 -6.53
CA GLN A 279 0.87 -25.96 -6.53
C GLN A 279 1.18 -26.58 -7.89
N LYS A 280 0.78 -25.92 -8.99
CA LYS A 280 1.13 -26.34 -10.35
C LYS A 280 2.60 -26.15 -10.68
N ASN A 281 3.25 -25.17 -10.04
CA ASN A 281 4.64 -24.79 -10.26
C ASN A 281 5.42 -24.74 -8.93
N PRO A 282 5.61 -25.88 -8.23
CA PRO A 282 6.19 -25.89 -6.88
C PRO A 282 7.62 -25.32 -6.82
N ALA A 283 8.36 -25.34 -7.94
CA ALA A 283 9.67 -24.74 -8.04
C ALA A 283 9.65 -23.21 -7.86
N TRP A 284 8.53 -22.53 -8.16
CA TRP A 284 8.43 -21.07 -8.05
C TRP A 284 8.61 -20.56 -6.63
N ILE A 285 8.24 -21.34 -5.62
CA ILE A 285 8.47 -20.97 -4.22
C ILE A 285 9.97 -20.84 -3.94
N LYS A 286 10.78 -21.81 -4.37
CA LYS A 286 12.23 -21.73 -4.21
C LYS A 286 12.83 -20.63 -5.08
N GLU A 287 12.41 -20.53 -6.34
CA GLU A 287 12.91 -19.54 -7.29
C GLU A 287 12.64 -18.10 -6.82
N ALA A 288 11.47 -17.82 -6.24
CA ALA A 288 11.14 -16.52 -5.66
C ALA A 288 12.10 -16.15 -4.52
N ARG A 289 12.37 -17.09 -3.60
CA ARG A 289 13.33 -16.86 -2.50
C ARG A 289 14.75 -16.63 -3.01
N ASP A 290 15.20 -17.43 -3.98
CA ASP A 290 16.53 -17.27 -4.59
C ASP A 290 16.68 -15.90 -5.26
N ASN A 291 15.58 -15.36 -5.81
CA ASN A 291 15.50 -14.02 -6.39
C ASN A 291 15.15 -12.90 -5.40
N LYS A 292 15.06 -13.20 -4.10
CA LYS A 292 14.72 -12.24 -3.02
C LYS A 292 13.37 -11.55 -3.20
N LEU A 293 12.42 -12.23 -3.83
CA LEU A 293 11.02 -11.82 -3.92
C LEU A 293 10.26 -12.28 -2.69
N THR A 294 9.33 -11.46 -2.23
CA THR A 294 8.33 -11.90 -1.26
C THR A 294 7.27 -12.81 -1.92
N ILE A 295 6.73 -13.72 -1.12
CA ILE A 295 5.72 -14.69 -1.52
C ILE A 295 4.44 -14.41 -0.72
N ASN A 296 3.48 -13.71 -1.33
CA ASN A 296 2.10 -13.67 -0.86
C ASN A 296 1.23 -14.65 -1.66
N VAL A 297 0.21 -15.22 -1.01
CA VAL A 297 -0.65 -16.24 -1.60
C VAL A 297 -2.11 -16.02 -1.20
N TRP A 298 -3.00 -16.02 -2.19
CA TRP A 298 -4.44 -15.74 -2.03
C TRP A 298 -5.36 -16.78 -2.72
N THR A 299 -6.67 -16.74 -2.51
CA THR A 299 -7.28 -16.43 -1.19
C THR A 299 -7.34 -17.75 -0.44
N VAL A 300 -6.56 -17.87 0.64
CA VAL A 300 -6.32 -19.15 1.30
C VAL A 300 -7.25 -19.31 2.48
N ASN A 301 -8.35 -20.05 2.29
CA ASN A 301 -9.33 -20.31 3.35
C ASN A 301 -9.29 -21.76 3.85
N ASP A 302 -8.69 -22.67 3.07
CA ASP A 302 -8.56 -24.07 3.43
C ASP A 302 -7.40 -24.29 4.42
N GLU A 303 -7.68 -25.02 5.49
CA GLU A 303 -6.69 -25.26 6.56
C GLU A 303 -5.46 -26.04 6.09
N ALA A 304 -5.61 -26.99 5.18
CA ALA A 304 -4.48 -27.77 4.68
C ALA A 304 -3.59 -26.92 3.77
N VAL A 305 -4.18 -26.01 2.98
CA VAL A 305 -3.42 -25.02 2.19
C VAL A 305 -2.71 -24.02 3.12
N MET A 306 -3.34 -23.56 4.20
CA MET A 306 -2.66 -22.73 5.21
C MET A 306 -1.46 -23.46 5.81
N ASP A 307 -1.64 -24.71 6.26
CA ASP A 307 -0.57 -25.50 6.88
C ASP A 307 0.58 -25.75 5.90
N TRP A 308 0.26 -25.98 4.63
CA TRP A 308 1.25 -26.09 3.56
C TRP A 308 2.05 -24.79 3.38
N LEU A 309 1.40 -23.63 3.30
CA LEU A 309 2.08 -22.34 3.11
C LEU A 309 2.90 -21.91 4.32
N ILE A 310 2.45 -22.23 5.54
CA ILE A 310 3.21 -22.02 6.77
C ILE A 310 4.48 -22.87 6.73
N LYS A 311 4.37 -24.15 6.35
CA LYS A 311 5.52 -25.06 6.22
C LYS A 311 6.48 -24.60 5.12
N GLU A 312 5.95 -24.10 4.00
CA GLU A 312 6.70 -23.45 2.95
C GLU A 312 7.15 -22.03 3.34
N ASN A 313 6.99 -21.58 4.59
CA ASN A 313 7.43 -20.26 5.04
C ASN A 313 7.10 -19.13 4.05
N ALA A 314 5.88 -19.13 3.48
CA ALA A 314 5.40 -18.01 2.68
C ALA A 314 5.50 -16.72 3.53
N ASP A 315 5.86 -15.60 2.91
CA ASP A 315 6.00 -14.34 3.63
C ASP A 315 4.63 -13.86 4.12
N PHE A 316 3.61 -14.04 3.28
CA PHE A 316 2.25 -13.62 3.56
C PHE A 316 1.23 -14.65 3.07
N ILE A 317 0.06 -14.67 3.72
CA ILE A 317 -1.11 -15.45 3.34
C ILE A 317 -2.33 -14.52 3.44
N THR A 318 -2.93 -14.23 2.29
CA THR A 318 -4.17 -13.44 2.18
C THR A 318 -5.38 -14.37 2.34
N THR A 319 -6.22 -14.11 3.33
CA THR A 319 -7.31 -15.02 3.74
C THR A 319 -8.58 -14.28 4.16
N ASN A 320 -9.74 -14.93 3.98
CA ASN A 320 -11.02 -14.49 4.57
C ASN A 320 -11.20 -14.97 6.02
N GLU A 321 -10.26 -15.78 6.54
CA GLU A 321 -10.30 -16.38 7.88
C GLU A 321 -9.07 -15.96 8.73
N PRO A 322 -8.79 -14.65 8.88
CA PRO A 322 -7.57 -14.18 9.55
C PRO A 322 -7.43 -14.72 10.98
N GLU A 323 -8.53 -14.88 11.73
CA GLU A 323 -8.56 -15.45 13.07
C GLU A 323 -8.09 -16.90 13.12
N LEU A 324 -8.44 -17.70 12.10
CA LEU A 324 -8.03 -19.09 12.00
C LEU A 324 -6.54 -19.18 11.73
N LEU A 325 -6.05 -18.38 10.79
CA LEU A 325 -4.63 -18.33 10.46
C LEU A 325 -3.79 -17.83 11.64
N LEU A 326 -4.22 -16.76 12.32
CA LEU A 326 -3.58 -16.26 13.54
C LEU A 326 -3.51 -17.34 14.63
N LYS A 327 -4.56 -18.16 14.78
CA LYS A 327 -4.57 -19.28 15.72
C LYS A 327 -3.57 -20.37 15.33
N LYS A 328 -3.44 -20.68 14.04
CA LYS A 328 -2.46 -21.67 13.53
C LYS A 328 -1.02 -21.24 13.77
N LEU A 329 -0.71 -19.97 13.59
CA LEU A 329 0.64 -19.41 13.76
C LEU A 329 1.11 -19.30 15.22
N LYS A 330 0.21 -19.44 16.19
CA LYS A 330 0.54 -19.45 17.63
C LYS A 330 0.88 -20.84 18.18
N LYS A 331 0.70 -21.90 17.38
CA LYS A 331 1.00 -23.28 17.76
C LYS A 331 2.46 -23.61 17.45
#